data_AF-A0A450WF63-F1
#
_entry.id   AF-A0A450WF63-F1
#
_cell.length_a   1.000
_cell.length_b   1.000
_cell.length_c   1.000
_cell.angle_alpha   90.00
_cell.angle_beta   90.00
_cell.angle_gamma   90.00
#
_symmetry.space_group_name_H-M   'P 1'
#
loop_
_entity.id
_entity.type
_entity.pdbx_description
1 polymer ?
#
loop_
_entity_poly.entity_id
_entity_poly.type
_entity_poly.pdbx_seq_one_letter_code
_entity_poly.pdbx_strand_id
1 'polypeptide(L)'
;MRSLTGNMEQSNKQSDRDNAIGDRRISLGPELPAIPECLLLAHARGEVLFLAGAGISRSAGLPDFGELVLTVYEALDSDAHGIISSLPPDVPPTIEERKKRYPPELTDYQIAGDSARFPDLEGRFVFVGTHDPVALEDWEGRGIIPIPHDPADGHAALTATLERWADLSAIDGKKTLVDREIKRMVRTGRGNASDADRDLFDHLIRRADPQERTRLSGLASQHKADLGWLDAIIEIAARHHPARASTESRCGDTHGAEQMARWAAMVFLEGRIKERATIDWALGLEPSDTIRRGAVLDLLDRWALQNGEKPGEPWRSAWRFIEESWRQPIVGNNRVKVIFAQDRLRFGERSGSLVAAIVELVAPWLKVEAYPDRYWRYQKKRKNPKEVRELLSMDLTSGEIVDPDALGLKELEDRSFLASLAGALECTVASGLGLARRIYPDVGLEHAIWPLFAWARYPAQWSG
;
A
#
# COMPACT_ATOMS: atom_id res chain seq x y z
N MET A 1 -12.27 -2.45 -34.22
CA MET A 1 -13.45 -2.61 -33.32
C MET A 1 -13.13 -3.31 -31.99
N ARG A 2 -11.87 -3.26 -31.48
CA ARG A 2 -11.44 -3.88 -30.19
C ARG A 2 -10.88 -2.88 -29.16
N SER A 3 -11.15 -1.58 -29.34
CA SER A 3 -10.56 -0.49 -28.52
C SER A 3 -11.55 0.17 -27.55
N LEU A 4 -12.82 -0.22 -27.56
CA LEU A 4 -13.88 0.44 -26.76
C LEU A 4 -14.27 -0.35 -25.51
N THR A 5 -13.94 -1.65 -25.42
CA THR A 5 -14.27 -2.48 -24.26
C THR A 5 -13.28 -2.32 -23.10
N GLY A 6 -12.01 -1.99 -23.38
CA GLY A 6 -10.98 -1.80 -22.34
C GLY A 6 -11.13 -0.53 -21.50
N ASN A 7 -11.65 0.56 -22.09
CA ASN A 7 -11.87 1.82 -21.36
C ASN A 7 -13.09 1.76 -20.44
N MET A 8 -14.09 0.96 -20.78
CA MET A 8 -15.33 0.84 -20.00
C MET A 8 -15.11 0.00 -18.72
N GLU A 9 -14.30 -1.05 -18.78
CA GLU A 9 -13.91 -1.85 -17.60
C GLU A 9 -12.97 -1.10 -16.63
N GLN A 10 -12.06 -0.27 -17.15
CA GLN A 10 -11.18 0.54 -16.32
C GLN A 10 -11.93 1.71 -15.66
N SER A 11 -12.87 2.32 -16.37
CA SER A 11 -13.75 3.36 -15.81
C SER A 11 -14.65 2.81 -14.70
N ASN A 12 -15.21 1.61 -14.87
CA ASN A 12 -16.07 0.98 -13.85
C ASN A 12 -15.28 0.55 -12.60
N LYS A 13 -14.04 0.06 -12.77
CA LYS A 13 -13.16 -0.29 -11.65
C LYS A 13 -12.65 0.93 -10.88
N GLN A 14 -12.54 2.09 -11.54
CA GLN A 14 -12.16 3.33 -10.90
C GLN A 14 -13.36 3.92 -10.11
N SER A 15 -14.56 3.95 -10.69
CA SER A 15 -15.77 4.42 -9.99
C SER A 15 -16.16 3.54 -8.79
N ASP A 16 -16.05 2.21 -8.91
CA ASP A 16 -16.32 1.30 -7.78
C ASP A 16 -15.30 1.48 -6.63
N ARG A 17 -14.07 1.91 -6.93
CA ARG A 17 -13.02 2.13 -5.92
C ARG A 17 -13.05 3.53 -5.31
N ASP A 18 -13.41 4.55 -6.09
CA ASP A 18 -13.63 5.90 -5.58
C ASP A 18 -14.88 5.93 -4.67
N ASN A 19 -15.92 5.15 -5.00
CA ASN A 19 -17.03 4.86 -4.08
C ASN A 19 -16.57 4.13 -2.80
N ALA A 20 -15.64 3.18 -2.90
CA ALA A 20 -15.10 2.48 -1.72
C ALA A 20 -14.28 3.39 -0.77
N ILE A 21 -13.71 4.49 -1.28
CA ILE A 21 -13.06 5.53 -0.46
C ILE A 21 -14.11 6.49 0.13
N GLY A 22 -15.19 6.77 -0.62
CA GLY A 22 -16.33 7.56 -0.17
C GLY A 22 -17.05 6.95 1.04
N ASP A 23 -17.15 5.61 1.09
CA ASP A 23 -17.86 4.88 2.14
C ASP A 23 -17.00 4.50 3.36
N ARG A 24 -15.67 4.63 3.29
CA ARG A 24 -14.81 4.26 4.42
C ARG A 24 -15.01 5.23 5.58
N ARG A 25 -15.36 4.71 6.75
CA ARG A 25 -15.52 5.49 7.99
C ARG A 25 -14.40 5.13 8.96
N ILE A 26 -13.74 6.13 9.52
CA ILE A 26 -12.60 5.97 10.44
C ILE A 26 -13.02 6.43 11.82
N SER A 27 -12.70 5.64 12.83
CA SER A 27 -12.75 6.09 14.21
C SER A 27 -11.40 6.66 14.64
N LEU A 28 -11.39 7.88 15.19
CA LEU A 28 -10.17 8.58 15.61
C LEU A 28 -9.64 8.16 16.99
N GLY A 29 -10.36 7.25 17.65
CA GLY A 29 -10.06 6.71 18.97
C GLY A 29 -11.11 5.66 19.37
N PRO A 30 -10.79 4.78 20.32
CA PRO A 30 -11.76 3.79 20.79
C PRO A 30 -13.05 4.47 21.25
N GLU A 31 -14.19 3.89 20.87
CA GLU A 31 -15.54 4.35 21.26
C GLU A 31 -15.93 5.75 20.73
N LEU A 32 -15.15 6.33 19.81
CA LEU A 32 -15.52 7.59 19.15
C LEU A 32 -16.33 7.33 17.87
N PRO A 33 -17.37 8.16 17.61
CA PRO A 33 -18.09 8.20 16.34
C PRO A 33 -17.17 8.11 15.11
N ALA A 34 -17.54 7.22 14.18
CA ALA A 34 -16.77 7.02 12.96
C ALA A 34 -17.09 8.11 11.91
N ILE A 35 -16.06 8.83 11.49
CA ILE A 35 -16.15 9.93 10.52
C ILE A 35 -15.80 9.40 9.12
N PRO A 36 -16.55 9.74 8.06
CA PRO A 36 -16.17 9.43 6.69
C PRO A 36 -14.74 9.91 6.37
N GLU A 37 -13.89 9.02 5.85
CA GLU A 37 -12.49 9.33 5.54
C GLU A 37 -12.39 10.44 4.50
N CYS A 38 -13.27 10.44 3.51
CA CYS A 38 -13.35 11.46 2.48
C CYS A 38 -13.45 12.89 3.07
N LEU A 39 -14.24 13.07 4.14
CA LEU A 39 -14.36 14.33 4.88
C LEU A 39 -13.06 14.69 5.59
N LEU A 40 -12.41 13.73 6.26
CA LEU A 40 -11.13 13.96 6.94
C LEU A 40 -10.01 14.36 5.96
N LEU A 41 -9.99 13.74 4.78
CA LEU A 41 -9.03 14.05 3.72
C LEU A 41 -9.30 15.41 3.07
N ALA A 42 -10.57 15.74 2.80
CA ALA A 42 -10.96 17.07 2.32
C ALA A 42 -10.54 18.16 3.32
N HIS A 43 -10.74 17.91 4.63
CA HIS A 43 -10.29 18.82 5.67
C HIS A 43 -8.77 19.00 5.66
N ALA A 44 -8.01 17.90 5.54
CA ALA A 44 -6.54 17.97 5.44
C ALA A 44 -6.05 18.78 4.22
N ARG A 45 -6.87 18.91 3.17
CA ARG A 45 -6.60 19.73 1.98
C ARG A 45 -7.14 21.16 2.09
N GLY A 46 -7.84 21.51 3.16
CA GLY A 46 -8.49 22.81 3.33
C GLY A 46 -9.75 22.98 2.47
N GLU A 47 -10.40 21.88 2.08
CA GLU A 47 -11.57 21.84 1.18
C GLU A 47 -12.90 21.70 1.93
N VAL A 48 -12.93 21.97 3.23
CA VAL A 48 -14.12 21.79 4.07
C VAL A 48 -14.64 23.13 4.57
N LEU A 49 -15.95 23.35 4.37
CA LEU A 49 -16.69 24.46 4.94
C LEU A 49 -17.59 23.92 6.06
N PHE A 50 -17.44 24.46 7.27
CA PHE A 50 -18.36 24.21 8.37
C PHE A 50 -19.50 25.23 8.35
N LEU A 51 -20.74 24.73 8.27
CA LEU A 51 -21.94 25.55 8.43
C LEU A 51 -22.49 25.33 9.84
N ALA A 52 -22.35 26.34 10.70
CA ALA A 52 -22.92 26.33 12.04
C ALA A 52 -24.23 27.14 12.05
N GLY A 53 -25.34 26.50 12.43
CA GLY A 53 -26.62 27.18 12.61
C GLY A 53 -26.67 28.03 13.89
N ALA A 54 -27.73 28.81 14.05
CA ALA A 54 -27.94 29.72 15.19
C ALA A 54 -27.87 29.01 16.56
N GLY A 55 -28.09 27.70 16.64
CA GLY A 55 -28.00 26.93 17.88
C GLY A 55 -26.62 26.97 18.56
N ILE A 56 -25.53 27.25 17.84
CA ILE A 56 -24.18 27.31 18.41
C ILE A 56 -24.01 28.50 19.39
N SER A 57 -24.82 29.55 19.27
CA SER A 57 -24.73 30.74 20.11
C SER A 57 -25.32 30.57 21.50
N ARG A 58 -26.21 29.59 21.71
CA ARG A 58 -26.83 29.30 23.03
C ARG A 58 -25.77 29.00 24.10
N SER A 59 -24.74 28.23 23.77
CA SER A 59 -23.62 27.90 24.65
C SER A 59 -22.74 29.12 25.02
N ALA A 60 -22.80 30.20 24.24
CA ALA A 60 -22.14 31.47 24.54
C ALA A 60 -23.01 32.41 25.41
N GLY A 61 -24.15 31.93 25.91
CA GLY A 61 -25.09 32.72 26.70
C GLY A 61 -25.90 33.73 25.87
N LEU A 62 -25.90 33.59 24.54
CA LEU A 62 -26.69 34.43 23.65
C LEU A 62 -28.08 33.81 23.45
N PRO A 63 -29.15 34.63 23.39
CA PRO A 63 -30.49 34.14 23.15
C PRO A 63 -30.58 33.49 21.77
N ASP A 64 -31.39 32.45 21.63
CA ASP A 64 -31.77 32.00 20.30
C ASP A 64 -32.77 32.95 19.62
N PHE A 65 -33.18 32.63 18.39
CA PHE A 65 -34.09 33.51 17.66
C PHE A 65 -35.44 33.67 18.38
N GLY A 66 -35.96 32.62 19.02
CA GLY A 66 -37.21 32.69 19.78
C GLY A 66 -37.08 33.58 21.01
N GLU A 67 -36.01 33.40 21.78
CA GLU A 67 -35.68 34.21 22.95
C GLU A 67 -35.40 35.68 22.57
N LEU A 68 -34.77 35.92 21.42
CA LEU A 68 -34.57 37.26 20.88
C LEU A 68 -35.91 37.92 20.51
N VAL A 69 -36.79 37.19 19.83
CA VAL A 69 -38.14 37.67 19.48
C VAL A 69 -38.94 38.01 20.74
N LEU A 70 -38.89 37.15 21.76
CA LEU A 70 -39.53 37.42 23.05
C LEU A 70 -38.98 38.70 23.69
N THR A 71 -37.65 38.86 23.74
CA THR A 71 -36.99 40.06 24.31
C THR A 71 -37.39 41.33 23.56
N VAL A 72 -37.53 41.28 22.24
CA VAL A 72 -37.97 42.43 21.43
C VAL A 72 -39.42 42.78 21.71
N TYR A 73 -40.32 41.80 21.80
CA TYR A 73 -41.72 42.05 22.11
C TYR A 73 -41.92 42.51 23.55
N GLU A 74 -41.14 42.02 24.51
CA GLU A 74 -41.15 42.53 25.89
C GLU A 74 -40.90 44.05 25.93
N ALA A 75 -40.00 44.54 25.08
CA ALA A 75 -39.65 45.96 25.02
C ALA A 75 -40.63 46.82 24.19
N LEU A 76 -41.32 46.24 23.20
CA LEU A 76 -42.13 47.00 22.22
C LEU A 76 -43.64 46.86 22.41
N ASP A 77 -44.13 45.70 22.86
CA ASP A 77 -45.56 45.39 22.95
C ASP A 77 -45.80 44.28 24.00
N SER A 78 -46.22 44.71 25.19
CA SER A 78 -46.48 43.81 26.33
C SER A 78 -47.62 42.81 26.08
N ASP A 79 -48.60 43.17 25.25
CA ASP A 79 -49.74 42.31 24.95
C ASP A 79 -49.33 41.20 23.98
N ALA A 80 -48.57 41.55 22.94
CA ALA A 80 -47.96 40.56 22.05
C ALA A 80 -46.95 39.66 22.79
N HIS A 81 -46.13 40.23 23.67
CA HIS A 81 -45.21 39.46 24.52
C HIS A 81 -45.96 38.44 25.40
N GLY A 82 -47.07 38.84 26.03
CA GLY A 82 -47.88 37.94 26.85
C GLY A 82 -48.47 36.77 26.06
N ILE A 83 -48.91 37.02 24.82
CA ILE A 83 -49.42 35.98 23.92
C ILE A 83 -48.29 35.04 23.49
N ILE A 84 -47.17 35.57 23.01
CA ILE A 84 -46.04 34.76 22.48
C ILE A 84 -45.38 33.96 23.61
N SER A 85 -45.22 34.54 24.80
CA SER A 85 -44.67 33.85 25.98
C SER A 85 -45.56 32.73 26.51
N SER A 86 -46.87 32.80 26.23
CA SER A 86 -47.82 31.75 26.60
C SER A 86 -47.83 30.56 25.63
N LEU A 87 -47.19 30.70 24.47
CA LEU A 87 -46.98 29.58 23.57
C LEU A 87 -45.96 28.62 24.20
N PRO A 88 -46.20 27.30 24.12
CA PRO A 88 -45.22 26.33 24.58
C PRO A 88 -43.88 26.59 23.87
N PRO A 89 -42.73 26.48 24.57
CA PRO A 89 -41.42 26.61 23.93
C PRO A 89 -41.39 25.63 22.75
N ASP A 90 -40.85 26.10 21.63
CA ASP A 90 -40.90 25.42 20.33
C ASP A 90 -40.38 23.99 20.48
N VAL A 91 -41.29 23.04 20.77
CA VAL A 91 -40.98 21.62 20.72
C VAL A 91 -40.78 21.40 19.24
N PRO A 92 -39.55 21.08 18.78
CA PRO A 92 -39.31 20.90 17.37
C PRO A 92 -40.37 19.93 16.86
N PRO A 93 -41.22 20.34 15.89
CA PRO A 93 -42.34 19.52 15.47
C PRO A 93 -41.79 18.15 15.07
N THR A 94 -42.50 17.09 15.43
CA THR A 94 -42.13 15.74 15.02
C THR A 94 -42.00 15.69 13.49
N ILE A 95 -41.23 14.74 12.97
CA ILE A 95 -41.02 14.62 11.51
C ILE A 95 -42.36 14.58 10.75
N GLU A 96 -43.38 13.94 11.34
CA GLU A 96 -44.74 13.92 10.78
C GLU A 96 -45.44 15.29 10.82
N GLU A 97 -45.30 16.05 11.90
CA GLU A 97 -45.89 17.39 12.03
C GLU A 97 -45.22 18.41 11.09
N ARG A 98 -43.91 18.29 10.85
CA ARG A 98 -43.15 19.11 9.90
C ARG A 98 -43.63 18.91 8.47
N LYS A 99 -43.78 17.65 8.05
CA LYS A 99 -44.30 17.26 6.72
C LYS A 99 -45.71 17.79 6.46
N LYS A 100 -46.48 18.03 7.53
CA LYS A 100 -47.87 18.52 7.46
C LYS A 100 -47.97 20.05 7.47
N ARG A 101 -47.00 20.75 8.09
CA ARG A 101 -47.07 22.19 8.38
C ARG A 101 -46.32 23.06 7.36
N TYR A 102 -45.30 22.52 6.70
CA TYR A 102 -44.55 23.23 5.67
C TYR A 102 -44.70 22.50 4.32
N PRO A 103 -44.95 23.21 3.21
CA PRO A 103 -44.78 22.61 1.89
C PRO A 103 -43.34 22.05 1.79
N PRO A 104 -43.12 20.93 1.07
CA PRO A 104 -41.82 20.25 1.02
C PRO A 104 -40.66 21.12 0.51
N GLU A 105 -40.98 22.32 0.02
CA GLU A 105 -40.10 23.27 -0.64
C GLU A 105 -39.49 24.34 0.29
N LEU A 106 -39.74 24.35 1.61
CA LEU A 106 -39.22 25.36 2.56
C LEU A 106 -38.92 24.78 3.96
N THR A 107 -37.83 24.02 4.09
CA THR A 107 -37.22 23.76 5.41
C THR A 107 -35.76 24.22 5.38
N ASP A 108 -35.26 24.84 6.46
CA ASP A 108 -33.93 25.46 6.56
C ASP A 108 -32.75 24.58 6.09
N TYR A 109 -32.96 23.25 6.02
CA TYR A 109 -31.99 22.28 5.50
C TYR A 109 -31.86 22.27 3.97
N GLN A 110 -32.73 22.94 3.22
CA GLN A 110 -32.56 23.10 1.78
C GLN A 110 -31.29 23.87 1.45
N ILE A 111 -30.79 24.79 2.28
CA ILE A 111 -29.52 25.47 1.98
C ILE A 111 -28.34 24.50 1.99
N ALA A 112 -28.37 23.49 2.87
CA ALA A 112 -27.33 22.45 2.93
C ALA A 112 -27.48 21.38 1.83
N GLY A 113 -28.68 21.20 1.27
CA GLY A 113 -29.01 20.23 0.22
C GLY A 113 -29.20 20.81 -1.19
N ASP A 114 -29.16 22.13 -1.37
CA ASP A 114 -29.44 22.79 -2.65
C ASP A 114 -28.22 22.75 -3.58
N SER A 115 -28.13 21.64 -4.32
CA SER A 115 -27.11 21.43 -5.37
C SER A 115 -27.21 22.42 -6.52
N ALA A 116 -28.33 23.12 -6.69
CA ALA A 116 -28.46 24.10 -7.76
C ALA A 116 -27.71 25.40 -7.44
N ARG A 117 -27.57 25.75 -6.15
CA ARG A 117 -26.84 26.96 -5.72
C ARG A 117 -25.35 26.72 -5.50
N PHE A 118 -24.96 25.51 -5.13
CA PHE A 118 -23.57 25.15 -4.84
C PHE A 118 -23.19 23.87 -5.60
N PRO A 119 -23.05 23.94 -6.94
CA PRO A 119 -22.73 22.77 -7.75
C PRO A 119 -21.34 22.19 -7.46
N ASP A 120 -20.44 23.01 -6.89
CA ASP A 120 -19.06 22.63 -6.57
C ASP A 120 -18.93 21.89 -5.21
N LEU A 121 -20.01 21.79 -4.42
CA LEU A 121 -20.00 21.02 -3.15
C LEU A 121 -20.21 19.53 -3.44
N GLU A 122 -19.11 18.80 -3.60
CA GLU A 122 -19.11 17.37 -3.95
C GLU A 122 -19.57 16.43 -2.80
N GLY A 123 -19.43 16.85 -1.53
CA GLY A 123 -19.83 16.04 -0.36
C GLY A 123 -20.48 16.87 0.75
N ARG A 124 -21.60 16.38 1.31
CA ARG A 124 -22.36 17.04 2.37
C ARG A 124 -22.54 16.09 3.54
N PHE A 125 -22.26 16.59 4.73
CA PHE A 125 -22.24 15.79 5.94
C PHE A 125 -23.03 16.48 7.04
N VAL A 126 -23.69 15.69 7.89
CA VAL A 126 -24.42 16.20 9.05
C VAL A 126 -24.18 15.32 10.27
N PHE A 127 -23.85 15.92 11.41
CA PHE A 127 -23.80 15.20 12.68
C PHE A 127 -25.21 15.00 13.21
N VAL A 128 -25.57 13.75 13.52
CA VAL A 128 -26.94 13.38 13.91
C VAL A 128 -26.89 12.66 15.25
N GLY A 129 -27.54 13.23 16.26
CA GLY A 129 -27.65 12.63 17.60
C GLY A 129 -28.64 11.45 17.68
N THR A 130 -28.70 10.59 16.67
CA THR A 130 -29.52 9.37 16.68
C THR A 130 -28.89 8.28 15.84
N HIS A 131 -29.16 7.03 16.21
CA HIS A 131 -28.82 5.83 15.44
C HIS A 131 -30.06 5.20 14.78
N ASP A 132 -31.20 5.87 14.81
CA ASP A 132 -32.44 5.41 14.16
C ASP A 132 -32.25 5.30 12.64
N PRO A 133 -32.31 4.08 12.06
CA PRO A 133 -32.11 3.87 10.63
C PRO A 133 -33.04 4.71 9.75
N VAL A 134 -34.28 4.94 10.18
CA VAL A 134 -35.27 5.71 9.41
C VAL A 134 -34.84 7.17 9.29
N ALA A 135 -34.32 7.74 10.38
CA ALA A 135 -33.80 9.09 10.39
C ALA A 135 -32.54 9.23 9.53
N LEU A 136 -31.66 8.23 9.53
CA LEU A 136 -30.44 8.20 8.72
C LEU A 136 -30.78 8.10 7.22
N GLU A 137 -31.71 7.24 6.83
CA GLU A 137 -32.16 7.09 5.44
C GLU A 137 -32.84 8.36 4.90
N ASP A 138 -33.57 9.10 5.75
CA ASP A 138 -34.16 10.39 5.38
C ASP A 138 -33.09 11.45 5.06
N TRP A 139 -31.94 11.44 5.75
CA TRP A 139 -30.80 12.30 5.43
C TRP A 139 -30.12 11.88 4.11
N GLU A 140 -29.87 10.58 3.93
CA GLU A 140 -29.27 10.05 2.71
C GLU A 140 -30.15 10.32 1.49
N GLY A 141 -31.48 10.19 1.62
CA GLY A 141 -32.44 10.53 0.57
C GLY A 141 -32.44 12.00 0.15
N ARG A 142 -31.87 12.89 0.97
CA ARG A 142 -31.65 14.32 0.66
C ARG A 142 -30.26 14.59 0.07
N GLY A 143 -29.45 13.55 -0.14
CA GLY A 143 -28.06 13.68 -0.59
C GLY A 143 -27.11 14.23 0.48
N ILE A 144 -27.43 14.03 1.76
CA ILE A 144 -26.60 14.44 2.90
C ILE A 144 -26.18 13.19 3.66
N ILE A 145 -24.88 12.99 3.84
CA ILE A 145 -24.31 11.82 4.50
C ILE A 145 -24.37 12.00 6.03
N PRO A 146 -25.15 11.20 6.77
CA PRO A 146 -25.24 11.36 8.21
C PRO A 146 -24.01 10.78 8.93
N ILE A 147 -23.63 11.45 10.02
CA ILE A 147 -22.62 11.04 10.97
C ILE A 147 -23.32 10.83 12.32
N PRO A 148 -23.81 9.60 12.57
CA PRO A 148 -24.51 9.30 13.81
C PRO A 148 -23.55 9.36 15.00
N HIS A 149 -24.04 9.90 16.12
CA HIS A 149 -23.35 9.89 17.41
C HIS A 149 -24.35 9.75 18.56
N ASP A 150 -23.83 9.39 19.74
CA ASP A 150 -24.62 9.38 20.96
C ASP A 150 -24.83 10.81 21.48
N PRO A 151 -26.07 11.30 21.61
CA PRO A 151 -26.35 12.62 22.17
C PRO A 151 -26.26 12.68 23.70
N ALA A 152 -26.05 11.55 24.38
CA ALA A 152 -25.91 11.49 25.84
C ALA A 152 -24.83 12.45 26.37
N ASP A 153 -24.99 12.84 27.64
CA ASP A 153 -24.07 13.73 28.36
C ASP A 153 -23.77 15.05 27.63
N GLY A 154 -24.77 15.58 26.91
CA GLY A 154 -24.64 16.83 26.17
C GLY A 154 -23.73 16.71 24.94
N HIS A 155 -23.84 15.61 24.20
CA HIS A 155 -23.00 15.30 23.03
C HIS A 155 -21.50 15.08 23.35
N ALA A 156 -21.18 14.55 24.53
CA ALA A 156 -19.80 14.34 24.96
C ALA A 156 -18.96 13.54 23.93
N ALA A 157 -19.56 12.51 23.32
CA ALA A 157 -18.90 11.69 22.29
C ALA A 157 -18.54 12.49 21.02
N LEU A 158 -19.42 13.41 20.60
CA LEU A 158 -19.15 14.30 19.47
C LEU A 158 -18.04 15.29 19.81
N THR A 159 -18.11 15.92 20.98
CA THR A 159 -17.08 16.86 21.45
C THR A 159 -15.71 16.18 21.49
N ALA A 160 -15.60 15.00 22.10
CA ALA A 160 -14.36 14.24 22.15
C ALA A 160 -13.85 13.86 20.74
N THR A 161 -14.76 13.55 19.81
CA THR A 161 -14.40 13.25 18.41
C THR A 161 -13.82 14.47 17.70
N LEU A 162 -14.44 15.64 17.84
CA LEU A 162 -13.98 16.88 17.21
C LEU A 162 -12.66 17.36 17.83
N GLU A 163 -12.51 17.30 19.15
CA GLU A 163 -11.24 17.58 19.83
C GLU A 163 -10.13 16.66 19.35
N ARG A 164 -10.43 15.35 19.24
CA ARG A 164 -9.47 14.36 18.75
C ARG A 164 -9.09 14.60 17.29
N TRP A 165 -10.06 14.98 16.46
CA TRP A 165 -9.81 15.37 15.08
C TRP A 165 -8.90 16.59 14.99
N ALA A 166 -9.17 17.65 15.75
CA ALA A 166 -8.32 18.83 15.81
C ALA A 166 -6.90 18.49 16.28
N ASP A 167 -6.76 17.71 17.36
CA ASP A 167 -5.47 17.28 17.89
C ASP A 167 -4.65 16.46 16.90
N LEU A 168 -5.33 15.66 16.07
CA LEU A 168 -4.70 14.89 15.02
C LEU A 168 -4.64 15.64 13.69
N SER A 169 -5.13 16.87 13.53
CA SER A 169 -5.21 17.55 12.22
C SER A 169 -3.86 17.60 11.47
N ALA A 170 -3.91 17.54 10.13
CA ALA A 170 -2.72 17.74 9.30
C ALA A 170 -2.28 19.21 9.22
N ILE A 171 -3.18 20.15 9.54
CA ILE A 171 -2.96 21.60 9.41
C ILE A 171 -2.31 22.16 10.68
N ASP A 172 -2.92 21.89 11.82
CA ASP A 172 -2.63 22.50 13.13
C ASP A 172 -2.53 21.47 14.27
N GLY A 173 -2.57 20.17 13.93
CA GLY A 173 -2.53 19.10 14.91
C GLY A 173 -1.20 18.98 15.66
N LYS A 174 -1.26 18.32 16.81
CA LYS A 174 -0.11 18.11 17.70
C LYS A 174 0.76 16.97 17.17
N LYS A 175 1.92 17.29 16.58
CA LYS A 175 2.90 16.30 16.09
C LYS A 175 3.26 15.24 17.13
N THR A 176 3.41 15.63 18.40
CA THR A 176 3.71 14.71 19.51
C THR A 176 2.58 13.72 19.80
N LEU A 177 1.33 14.08 19.49
CA LEU A 177 0.19 13.18 19.59
C LEU A 177 0.20 12.18 18.43
N VAL A 178 0.41 12.64 17.20
CA VAL A 178 0.55 11.77 16.01
C VAL A 178 1.65 10.74 16.25
N ASP A 179 2.81 11.18 16.76
CA ASP A 179 3.93 10.28 17.05
C ASP A 179 3.58 9.21 18.09
N ARG A 180 2.83 9.61 19.12
CA ARG A 180 2.34 8.71 20.17
C ARG A 180 1.38 7.67 19.61
N GLU A 181 0.49 8.08 18.70
CA GLU A 181 -0.45 7.17 18.05
C GLU A 181 0.24 6.19 17.11
N ILE A 182 1.16 6.65 16.27
CA ILE A 182 1.97 5.76 15.43
C ILE A 182 2.69 4.74 16.32
N LYS A 183 3.36 5.20 17.39
CA LYS A 183 4.01 4.32 18.36
C LYS A 183 3.06 3.34 19.02
N ARG A 184 1.82 3.75 19.33
CA ARG A 184 0.81 2.88 19.95
C ARG A 184 0.37 1.79 18.98
N MET A 185 0.00 2.16 17.76
CA MET A 185 -0.56 1.26 16.75
C MET A 185 0.45 0.21 16.29
N VAL A 186 1.71 0.61 16.04
CA VAL A 186 2.73 -0.29 15.49
C VAL A 186 3.30 -1.30 16.49
N ARG A 187 2.92 -1.22 17.78
CA ARG A 187 3.30 -2.23 18.79
C ARG A 187 2.69 -3.60 18.49
N THR A 188 1.53 -3.61 17.85
CA THR A 188 0.87 -4.82 17.40
C THR A 188 1.20 -5.01 15.93
N GLY A 189 1.48 -6.25 15.52
CA GLY A 189 1.68 -6.55 14.10
C GLY A 189 0.41 -6.23 13.32
N ARG A 190 0.53 -5.64 12.12
CA ARG A 190 -0.62 -5.12 11.37
C ARG A 190 -1.75 -6.14 11.20
N GLY A 191 -1.42 -7.42 10.94
CA GLY A 191 -2.42 -8.48 10.80
C GLY A 191 -3.24 -8.79 12.06
N ASN A 192 -2.75 -8.37 13.24
CA ASN A 192 -3.42 -8.54 14.54
C ASN A 192 -3.94 -7.21 15.11
N ALA A 193 -3.70 -6.08 14.42
CA ALA A 193 -4.17 -4.77 14.84
C ALA A 193 -5.69 -4.65 14.59
N SER A 194 -6.36 -3.86 15.44
CA SER A 194 -7.79 -3.58 15.26
C SER A 194 -8.05 -2.84 13.95
N ASP A 195 -9.25 -2.98 13.40
CA ASP A 195 -9.65 -2.26 12.18
C ASP A 195 -9.50 -0.74 12.37
N ALA A 196 -9.92 -0.23 13.52
CA ALA A 196 -9.76 1.17 13.89
C ALA A 196 -8.29 1.64 13.88
N ASP A 197 -7.36 0.82 14.40
CA ASP A 197 -5.93 1.16 14.39
C ASP A 197 -5.34 1.12 12.97
N ARG A 198 -5.74 0.13 12.17
CA ARG A 198 -5.30 0.03 10.78
C ARG A 198 -5.81 1.22 9.96
N ASP A 199 -7.08 1.56 10.15
CA ASP A 199 -7.75 2.66 9.45
C ASP A 199 -7.18 4.02 9.86
N LEU A 200 -6.97 4.25 11.15
CA LEU A 200 -6.36 5.48 11.64
C LEU A 200 -4.93 5.61 11.12
N PHE A 201 -4.11 4.56 11.21
CA PHE A 201 -2.75 4.59 10.66
C PHE A 201 -2.76 4.91 9.16
N ASP A 202 -3.60 4.20 8.39
CA ASP A 202 -3.71 4.41 6.95
C ASP A 202 -4.10 5.85 6.62
N HIS A 203 -5.04 6.41 7.37
CA HIS A 203 -5.46 7.80 7.23
C HIS A 203 -4.32 8.80 7.50
N LEU A 204 -3.56 8.59 8.59
CA LEU A 204 -2.41 9.43 8.93
C LEU A 204 -1.36 9.43 7.81
N ILE A 205 -1.12 8.29 7.17
CA ILE A 205 -0.20 8.19 6.02
C ILE A 205 -0.81 8.82 4.77
N ARG A 206 -2.09 8.57 4.51
CA ARG A 206 -2.81 9.00 3.30
C ARG A 206 -2.90 10.52 3.18
N ARG A 207 -3.22 11.20 4.28
CA ARG A 207 -3.32 12.66 4.32
C ARG A 207 -1.97 13.38 4.35
N ALA A 208 -0.89 12.68 4.69
CA ALA A 208 0.42 13.28 4.85
C ALA A 208 1.03 13.65 3.49
N ASP A 209 1.79 14.74 3.46
CA ASP A 209 2.64 15.08 2.31
C ASP A 209 3.83 14.08 2.19
N PRO A 210 4.59 14.07 1.09
CA PRO A 210 5.70 13.13 0.91
C PRO A 210 6.80 13.19 1.98
N GLN A 211 7.09 14.37 2.52
CA GLN A 211 8.11 14.55 3.56
C GLN A 211 7.61 13.97 4.89
N GLU A 212 6.36 14.25 5.24
CA GLU A 212 5.73 13.73 6.45
C GLU A 212 5.53 12.21 6.36
N ARG A 213 5.14 11.66 5.21
CA ARG A 213 5.08 10.19 5.01
C ARG A 213 6.43 9.52 5.25
N THR A 214 7.50 10.13 4.75
CA THR A 214 8.86 9.64 4.99
C THR A 214 9.20 9.65 6.48
N ARG A 215 8.85 10.74 7.20
CA ARG A 215 9.05 10.85 8.64
C ARG A 215 8.25 9.81 9.43
N LEU A 216 6.97 9.63 9.12
CA LEU A 216 6.09 8.65 9.75
C LEU A 216 6.56 7.22 9.49
N SER A 217 7.07 6.94 8.28
CA SER A 217 7.68 5.67 7.93
C SER A 217 8.92 5.36 8.78
N GLY A 218 9.83 6.34 8.91
CA GLY A 218 10.98 6.22 9.80
C GLY A 218 10.59 6.03 11.26
N LEU A 219 9.58 6.75 11.75
CA LEU A 219 9.07 6.62 13.11
C LEU A 219 8.47 5.23 13.37
N ALA A 220 7.69 4.68 12.44
CA ALA A 220 7.14 3.34 12.52
C ALA A 220 8.27 2.29 12.61
N SER A 221 9.32 2.44 11.79
CA SER A 221 10.50 1.57 11.83
C SER A 221 11.26 1.65 13.17
N GLN A 222 11.49 2.86 13.69
CA GLN A 222 12.14 3.07 15.00
C GLN A 222 11.38 2.39 16.14
N HIS A 223 10.06 2.27 16.02
CA HIS A 223 9.21 1.59 16.98
C HIS A 223 8.93 0.12 16.65
N LYS A 224 9.74 -0.48 15.76
CA LYS A 224 9.71 -1.92 15.41
C LYS A 224 8.37 -2.38 14.85
N ALA A 225 7.69 -1.52 14.09
CA ALA A 225 6.53 -1.92 13.28
C ALA A 225 6.87 -3.18 12.47
N ASP A 226 5.99 -4.15 12.34
CA ASP A 226 6.22 -5.27 11.43
C ASP A 226 6.13 -4.83 9.96
N LEU A 227 6.51 -5.73 9.03
CA LEU A 227 6.56 -5.41 7.60
C LEU A 227 5.17 -5.27 6.96
N GLY A 228 4.11 -5.74 7.62
CA GLY A 228 2.73 -5.44 7.18
C GLY A 228 2.42 -3.95 7.21
N TRP A 229 2.94 -3.19 8.17
CA TRP A 229 2.82 -1.73 8.18
C TRP A 229 3.58 -1.07 7.03
N LEU A 230 4.74 -1.60 6.66
CA LEU A 230 5.50 -1.14 5.49
C LEU A 230 4.71 -1.35 4.20
N ASP A 231 4.13 -2.53 4.02
CA ASP A 231 3.33 -2.83 2.82
C ASP A 231 2.18 -1.83 2.65
N ALA A 232 1.53 -1.44 3.75
CA ALA A 232 0.50 -0.43 3.74
C ALA A 232 1.02 0.98 3.41
N ILE A 233 2.16 1.38 3.96
CA ILE A 233 2.81 2.66 3.61
C ILE A 233 3.09 2.71 2.11
N ILE A 234 3.70 1.64 1.57
CA ILE A 234 4.02 1.53 0.15
C ILE A 234 2.76 1.61 -0.69
N GLU A 235 1.74 0.84 -0.34
CA GLU A 235 0.48 0.79 -1.07
C GLU A 235 -0.23 2.15 -1.08
N ILE A 236 -0.27 2.85 0.06
CA ILE A 236 -0.90 4.16 0.17
C ILE A 236 -0.07 5.22 -0.57
N ALA A 237 1.26 5.17 -0.48
CA ALA A 237 2.12 6.14 -1.15
C ALA A 237 2.17 5.95 -2.68
N ALA A 238 2.03 4.71 -3.15
CA ALA A 238 2.00 4.38 -4.57
C ALA A 238 0.64 4.69 -5.22
N ARG A 239 -0.45 4.62 -4.45
CA ARG A 239 -1.77 5.06 -4.90
C ARG A 239 -1.78 6.59 -4.90
N HIS A 240 -1.75 7.18 -6.10
CA HIS A 240 -1.91 8.62 -6.27
C HIS A 240 -3.14 9.15 -5.51
N HIS A 241 -2.96 10.23 -4.76
CA HIS A 241 -4.05 11.17 -4.54
C HIS A 241 -4.09 12.11 -5.75
N PRO A 242 -5.25 12.36 -6.37
CA PRO A 242 -5.38 13.38 -7.39
C PRO A 242 -5.17 14.76 -6.72
N ALA A 243 -3.95 15.28 -6.80
CA ALA A 243 -3.72 16.70 -6.60
C ALA A 243 -4.07 17.40 -7.91
N ARG A 244 -5.17 18.18 -7.87
CA ARG A 244 -5.66 19.09 -8.90
C ARG A 244 -6.10 18.46 -10.23
N ALA A 245 -7.39 18.63 -10.52
CA ALA A 245 -7.86 18.87 -11.87
C ALA A 245 -7.33 20.24 -12.38
N SER A 246 -6.01 20.36 -12.57
CA SER A 246 -5.46 21.27 -13.55
C SER A 246 -5.20 20.45 -14.78
N THR A 247 -6.00 20.71 -15.80
CA THR A 247 -6.02 20.06 -17.10
C THR A 247 -4.72 20.32 -17.87
N GLU A 248 -3.59 19.80 -17.40
CA GLU A 248 -2.33 19.78 -18.16
C GLU A 248 -1.33 18.82 -17.48
N SER A 249 -0.80 17.89 -18.27
CA SER A 249 0.29 16.94 -17.93
C SER A 249 -0.07 15.63 -17.21
N ARG A 250 -0.87 14.79 -17.88
CA ARG A 250 -1.22 13.42 -17.43
C ARG A 250 -0.08 12.38 -17.54
N CYS A 251 1.18 12.78 -17.76
CA CYS A 251 2.31 11.87 -18.02
C CYS A 251 3.52 12.05 -17.07
N GLY A 252 3.50 13.02 -16.15
CA GLY A 252 4.66 13.34 -15.30
C GLY A 252 4.63 12.80 -13.85
N ASP A 253 3.43 12.62 -13.27
CA ASP A 253 3.32 12.52 -11.80
C ASP A 253 3.45 11.10 -11.23
N THR A 254 3.20 10.05 -12.02
CA THR A 254 3.27 8.65 -11.57
C THR A 254 4.69 8.25 -11.17
N HIS A 255 5.70 8.72 -11.90
CA HIS A 255 7.10 8.47 -11.58
C HIS A 255 7.50 9.11 -10.24
N GLY A 256 6.95 10.29 -9.93
CA GLY A 256 7.16 10.97 -8.66
C GLY A 256 6.56 10.20 -7.47
N ALA A 257 5.32 9.73 -7.59
CA ALA A 257 4.67 8.97 -6.52
C ALA A 257 5.38 7.64 -6.24
N GLU A 258 5.77 6.89 -7.28
CA GLU A 258 6.56 5.67 -7.09
C GLU A 258 7.91 5.93 -6.42
N GLN A 259 8.60 7.02 -6.80
CA GLN A 259 9.86 7.40 -6.19
C GLN A 259 9.70 7.79 -4.72
N MET A 260 8.62 8.50 -4.37
CA MET A 260 8.31 8.83 -2.98
C MET A 260 7.93 7.59 -2.16
N ALA A 261 7.18 6.65 -2.72
CA ALA A 261 6.87 5.38 -2.09
C ALA A 261 8.14 4.55 -1.84
N ARG A 262 9.04 4.50 -2.83
CA ARG A 262 10.37 3.88 -2.68
C ARG A 262 11.18 4.52 -1.57
N TRP A 263 11.20 5.86 -1.50
CA TRP A 263 11.93 6.58 -0.47
C TRP A 263 11.40 6.31 0.94
N ALA A 264 10.07 6.36 1.11
CA ALA A 264 9.43 6.03 2.39
C ALA A 264 9.76 4.59 2.83
N ALA A 265 9.74 3.64 1.89
CA ALA A 265 10.10 2.26 2.16
C ALA A 265 11.58 2.08 2.52
N MET A 266 12.47 2.74 1.79
CA MET A 266 13.91 2.73 2.07
C MET A 266 14.21 3.26 3.47
N VAL A 267 13.59 4.38 3.89
CA VAL A 267 13.73 4.94 5.25
C VAL A 267 13.21 3.97 6.32
N PHE A 268 12.13 3.25 6.04
CA PHE A 268 11.65 2.20 6.93
C PHE A 268 12.67 1.07 7.12
N LEU A 269 13.39 0.71 6.05
CA LEU A 269 14.31 -0.43 6.02
C LEU A 269 15.72 -0.11 6.54
N GLU A 270 16.12 1.16 6.57
CA GLU A 270 17.50 1.61 6.85
C GLU A 270 18.08 1.06 8.18
N GLY A 271 17.27 0.95 9.24
CA GLY A 271 17.67 0.38 10.53
C GLY A 271 17.44 -1.13 10.69
N ARG A 272 16.82 -1.78 9.71
CA ARG A 272 16.20 -3.11 9.85
C ARG A 272 16.85 -4.17 8.99
N ILE A 273 17.95 -3.84 8.34
CA ILE A 273 18.55 -4.76 7.39
C ILE A 273 19.28 -5.96 8.02
N LYS A 274 19.58 -5.85 9.32
CA LYS A 274 20.13 -6.93 10.14
C LYS A 274 19.02 -7.76 10.78
N GLU A 275 17.77 -7.57 10.36
CA GLU A 275 16.63 -8.36 10.83
C GLU A 275 16.31 -9.48 9.86
N ARG A 276 16.02 -10.65 10.44
CA ARG A 276 15.63 -11.82 9.65
C ARG A 276 14.31 -11.63 8.93
N ALA A 277 13.36 -10.95 9.57
CA ALA A 277 12.07 -10.64 8.96
C ALA A 277 12.23 -9.87 7.65
N THR A 278 13.20 -8.96 7.59
CA THR A 278 13.49 -8.17 6.38
C THR A 278 14.04 -9.02 5.24
N ILE A 279 14.93 -9.98 5.54
CA ILE A 279 15.39 -10.97 4.55
C ILE A 279 14.22 -11.85 4.10
N ASP A 280 13.47 -12.44 5.04
CA ASP A 280 12.36 -13.35 4.75
C ASP A 280 11.30 -12.63 3.87
N TRP A 281 11.02 -11.34 4.13
CA TRP A 281 10.16 -10.49 3.30
C TRP A 281 10.72 -10.21 1.92
N ALA A 282 12.01 -9.83 1.81
CA ALA A 282 12.65 -9.56 0.52
C ALA A 282 12.66 -10.81 -0.37
N LEU A 283 12.89 -11.99 0.20
CA LEU A 283 12.87 -13.26 -0.53
C LEU A 283 11.48 -13.65 -1.05
N GLY A 284 10.41 -13.08 -0.48
CA GLY A 284 9.03 -13.28 -0.95
C GLY A 284 8.58 -12.28 -2.01
N LEU A 285 9.43 -11.34 -2.44
CA LEU A 285 9.07 -10.34 -3.44
C LEU A 285 9.14 -10.89 -4.86
N GLU A 286 8.10 -10.59 -5.63
CA GLU A 286 8.03 -10.98 -7.04
C GLU A 286 8.80 -9.98 -7.92
N PRO A 287 9.28 -10.38 -9.12
CA PRO A 287 9.94 -9.46 -10.02
C PRO A 287 9.11 -8.24 -10.42
N SER A 288 7.78 -8.35 -10.37
CA SER A 288 6.85 -7.25 -10.61
C SER A 288 6.75 -6.23 -9.46
N ASP A 289 7.28 -6.53 -8.26
CA ASP A 289 7.28 -5.62 -7.11
C ASP A 289 8.37 -4.54 -7.24
N THR A 290 8.27 -3.72 -8.29
CA THR A 290 9.29 -2.72 -8.65
C THR A 290 9.57 -1.71 -7.54
N ILE A 291 8.54 -1.28 -6.79
CA ILE A 291 8.68 -0.33 -5.67
C ILE A 291 9.41 -0.97 -4.49
N ARG A 292 9.03 -2.19 -4.09
CA ARG A 292 9.64 -2.86 -2.93
C ARG A 292 11.08 -3.27 -3.21
N ARG A 293 11.33 -3.90 -4.36
CA ARG A 293 12.69 -4.28 -4.79
C ARG A 293 13.55 -3.04 -5.02
N GLY A 294 12.99 -2.01 -5.67
CA GLY A 294 13.65 -0.73 -5.88
C GLY A 294 14.11 -0.09 -4.57
N ALA A 295 13.24 -0.03 -3.55
CA ALA A 295 13.60 0.52 -2.24
C ALA A 295 14.77 -0.22 -1.57
N VAL A 296 14.82 -1.55 -1.69
CA VAL A 296 15.94 -2.36 -1.20
C VAL A 296 17.21 -2.08 -2.00
N LEU A 297 17.13 -2.05 -3.33
CA LEU A 297 18.27 -1.77 -4.20
C LEU A 297 18.84 -0.36 -3.95
N ASP A 298 17.99 0.66 -3.85
CA ASP A 298 18.38 2.04 -3.52
C ASP A 298 19.09 2.10 -2.15
N LEU A 299 18.63 1.30 -1.17
CA LEU A 299 19.26 1.18 0.13
C LEU A 299 20.65 0.51 0.06
N LEU A 300 20.77 -0.57 -0.72
CA LEU A 300 22.04 -1.28 -0.94
C LEU A 300 23.06 -0.40 -1.66
N ASP A 301 22.62 0.34 -2.69
CA ASP A 301 23.45 1.29 -3.44
C ASP A 301 23.94 2.42 -2.51
N ARG A 302 23.08 2.94 -1.63
CA ARG A 302 23.48 3.92 -0.62
C ARG A 302 24.58 3.39 0.31
N TRP A 303 24.51 2.14 0.75
CA TRP A 303 25.58 1.53 1.55
C TRP A 303 26.86 1.25 0.79
N ALA A 304 26.77 1.00 -0.51
CA ALA A 304 27.93 0.83 -1.37
C ALA A 304 28.67 2.17 -1.55
N LEU A 305 27.91 3.26 -1.73
CA LEU A 305 28.44 4.60 -2.04
C LEU A 305 28.82 5.44 -0.81
N GLN A 306 28.15 5.26 0.33
CA GLN A 306 28.39 6.04 1.55
C GLN A 306 29.03 5.17 2.65
N ASN A 307 29.81 5.78 3.55
CA ASN A 307 30.29 5.15 4.80
C ASN A 307 29.16 4.91 5.82
N GLY A 308 27.95 4.57 5.35
CA GLY A 308 26.85 4.12 6.21
C GLY A 308 27.25 2.86 6.97
N GLU A 309 26.52 2.56 8.05
CA GLU A 309 26.80 1.38 8.87
C GLU A 309 26.53 0.12 8.06
N LYS A 310 27.58 -0.43 7.44
CA LYS A 310 27.49 -1.65 6.63
C LYS A 310 26.94 -2.78 7.50
N PRO A 311 25.98 -3.58 7.02
CA PRO A 311 25.64 -4.81 7.71
C PRO A 311 26.92 -5.63 7.92
N GLY A 312 27.08 -6.18 9.13
CA GLY A 312 28.14 -7.16 9.40
C GLY A 312 27.85 -8.47 8.65
N GLU A 313 28.81 -9.39 8.67
CA GLU A 313 28.49 -10.77 8.30
C GLU A 313 27.55 -11.40 9.35
N PRO A 314 26.63 -12.30 8.96
CA PRO A 314 26.41 -12.82 7.60
C PRO A 314 25.43 -12.01 6.72
N TRP A 315 24.84 -10.94 7.26
CA TRP A 315 23.80 -10.15 6.58
C TRP A 315 24.29 -9.52 5.28
N ARG A 316 25.51 -9.00 5.28
CA ARG A 316 26.11 -8.39 4.08
C ARG A 316 26.13 -9.37 2.90
N SER A 317 26.62 -10.58 3.14
CA SER A 317 26.68 -11.61 2.11
C SER A 317 25.28 -12.06 1.69
N ALA A 318 24.33 -12.18 2.62
CA ALA A 318 22.94 -12.48 2.29
C ALA A 318 22.33 -11.46 1.30
N TRP A 319 22.50 -10.15 1.56
CA TRP A 319 21.98 -9.11 0.67
C TRP A 319 22.63 -9.10 -0.71
N ARG A 320 23.94 -9.40 -0.79
CA ARG A 320 24.62 -9.54 -2.08
C ARG A 320 24.05 -10.69 -2.91
N PHE A 321 23.76 -11.82 -2.29
CA PHE A 321 23.15 -12.95 -3.00
C PHE A 321 21.72 -12.64 -3.43
N ILE A 322 20.93 -11.95 -2.59
CA ILE A 322 19.59 -11.48 -2.97
C ILE A 322 19.67 -10.51 -4.15
N GLU A 323 20.53 -9.50 -4.08
CA GLU A 323 20.73 -8.54 -5.16
C GLU A 323 21.15 -9.22 -6.46
N GLU A 324 22.13 -10.12 -6.40
CA GLU A 324 22.62 -10.87 -7.56
C GLU A 324 21.50 -11.73 -8.18
N SER A 325 20.71 -12.42 -7.34
CA SER A 325 19.55 -13.20 -7.79
C SER A 325 18.50 -12.32 -8.44
N TRP A 326 18.27 -11.11 -7.93
CA TRP A 326 17.30 -10.18 -8.49
C TRP A 326 17.71 -9.56 -9.82
N ARG A 327 19.02 -9.41 -10.07
CA ARG A 327 19.57 -8.90 -11.32
C ARG A 327 19.69 -9.97 -12.41
N GLN A 328 19.47 -11.25 -12.08
CA GLN A 328 19.48 -12.33 -13.07
C GLN A 328 18.22 -12.27 -13.97
N PRO A 329 18.33 -12.66 -15.26
CA PRO A 329 17.18 -12.70 -16.16
C PRO A 329 16.14 -13.71 -15.67
N ILE A 330 14.86 -13.36 -15.75
CA ILE A 330 13.76 -14.24 -15.36
C ILE A 330 13.76 -15.43 -16.32
N VAL A 331 14.04 -16.63 -15.79
CA VAL A 331 14.02 -17.82 -16.62
C VAL A 331 12.58 -18.24 -16.88
N GLY A 332 12.07 -17.87 -18.06
CA GLY A 332 10.80 -18.35 -18.58
C GLY A 332 10.83 -19.85 -18.93
N ASN A 333 9.70 -20.38 -19.39
CA ASN A 333 9.55 -21.79 -19.76
C ASN A 333 10.59 -22.23 -20.82
N ASN A 334 11.57 -23.05 -20.41
CA ASN A 334 12.66 -23.54 -21.26
C ASN A 334 12.14 -24.24 -22.54
N ARG A 335 10.97 -24.89 -22.50
CA ARG A 335 10.41 -25.60 -23.68
C ARG A 335 10.12 -24.66 -24.84
N VAL A 336 9.54 -23.48 -24.54
CA VAL A 336 9.22 -22.48 -25.55
C VAL A 336 10.50 -21.90 -26.14
N LYS A 337 11.49 -21.61 -25.29
CA LYS A 337 12.80 -21.10 -25.72
C LYS A 337 13.55 -22.13 -26.59
N VAL A 338 13.47 -23.43 -26.28
CA VAL A 338 14.04 -24.52 -27.10
C VAL A 338 13.41 -24.55 -28.48
N ILE A 339 12.08 -24.48 -28.59
CA ILE A 339 11.38 -24.44 -29.88
C ILE A 339 11.83 -23.23 -30.70
N PHE A 340 11.89 -22.03 -30.10
CA PHE A 340 12.34 -20.84 -30.81
C PHE A 340 13.80 -20.93 -31.28
N ALA A 341 14.70 -21.46 -30.44
CA ALA A 341 16.09 -21.66 -30.83
C ALA A 341 16.21 -22.69 -31.97
N GLN A 342 15.45 -23.78 -31.91
CA GLN A 342 15.41 -24.83 -32.94
C GLN A 342 14.90 -24.28 -34.27
N ASP A 343 13.81 -23.51 -34.27
CA ASP A 343 13.25 -22.91 -35.49
C ASP A 343 14.25 -21.96 -36.13
N ARG A 344 14.91 -21.09 -35.34
CA ARG A 344 15.96 -20.20 -35.83
C ARG A 344 17.13 -20.97 -36.47
N LEU A 345 17.56 -22.07 -35.84
CA LEU A 345 18.58 -22.95 -36.41
C LEU A 345 18.15 -23.56 -37.76
N ARG A 346 16.90 -24.04 -37.85
CA ARG A 346 16.30 -24.62 -39.07
C ARG A 346 16.17 -23.61 -40.20
N PHE A 347 15.87 -22.35 -39.90
CA PHE A 347 15.83 -21.26 -40.89
C PHE A 347 17.23 -20.75 -41.30
N GLY A 348 18.30 -21.39 -40.83
CA GLY A 348 19.67 -21.07 -41.23
C GLY A 348 20.30 -19.91 -40.46
N GLU A 349 19.71 -19.44 -39.36
CA GLU A 349 20.28 -18.35 -38.58
C GLU A 349 21.57 -18.82 -37.85
N ARG A 350 22.64 -18.06 -37.95
CA ARG A 350 23.93 -18.33 -37.28
C ARG A 350 24.46 -17.11 -36.52
N SER A 351 23.54 -16.30 -35.99
CA SER A 351 23.85 -15.04 -35.34
C SER A 351 24.38 -15.24 -33.90
N GLY A 352 25.11 -14.25 -33.39
CA GLY A 352 25.47 -14.21 -31.97
C GLY A 352 24.26 -14.10 -31.03
N SER A 353 23.13 -13.58 -31.51
CA SER A 353 21.86 -13.57 -30.75
C SER A 353 21.31 -15.00 -30.54
N LEU A 354 21.46 -15.87 -31.54
CA LEU A 354 21.08 -17.27 -31.40
C LEU A 354 22.02 -18.03 -30.45
N VAL A 355 23.33 -17.76 -30.53
CA VAL A 355 24.30 -18.28 -29.54
C VAL A 355 23.90 -17.87 -28.13
N ALA A 356 23.60 -16.59 -27.90
CA ALA A 356 23.16 -16.10 -26.59
C ALA A 356 21.86 -16.78 -26.12
N ALA A 357 20.89 -16.97 -27.01
CA ALA A 357 19.63 -17.65 -26.68
C ALA A 357 19.83 -19.12 -26.30
N ILE A 358 20.72 -19.85 -27.00
CA ILE A 358 21.06 -21.24 -26.65
C ILE A 358 21.81 -21.29 -25.32
N VAL A 359 22.75 -20.38 -25.09
CA VAL A 359 23.47 -20.29 -23.81
C VAL A 359 22.52 -20.02 -22.65
N GLU A 360 21.54 -19.11 -22.83
CA GLU A 360 20.56 -18.77 -21.80
C GLU A 360 19.70 -19.98 -21.37
N LEU A 361 19.49 -20.97 -22.23
CA LEU A 361 18.77 -22.21 -21.89
C LEU A 361 19.48 -23.06 -20.84
N VAL A 362 20.81 -23.01 -20.81
CA VAL A 362 21.65 -23.88 -19.97
C VAL A 362 22.48 -23.10 -18.97
N ALA A 363 22.38 -21.77 -18.98
CA ALA A 363 23.13 -20.90 -18.09
C ALA A 363 22.76 -21.21 -16.63
N PRO A 364 23.75 -21.48 -15.76
CA PRO A 364 23.49 -21.68 -14.35
C PRO A 364 23.16 -20.33 -13.70
N TRP A 365 22.17 -20.33 -12.81
CA TRP A 365 21.75 -19.15 -12.07
C TRP A 365 21.66 -19.42 -10.58
N LEU A 366 21.71 -18.34 -9.81
CA LEU A 366 21.66 -18.34 -8.37
C LEU A 366 20.20 -18.34 -7.92
N LYS A 367 19.73 -19.48 -7.44
CA LYS A 367 18.44 -19.58 -6.79
C LYS A 367 18.60 -19.20 -5.33
N VAL A 368 17.95 -18.12 -4.91
CA VAL A 368 17.91 -17.69 -3.51
C VAL A 368 16.48 -17.72 -3.03
N GLU A 369 16.22 -18.50 -1.98
CA GLU A 369 14.86 -18.68 -1.45
C GLU A 369 14.85 -18.64 0.07
N ALA A 370 13.70 -18.26 0.62
CA ALA A 370 13.44 -18.47 2.04
C ALA A 370 13.31 -19.97 2.31
N TYR A 371 13.78 -20.42 3.47
CA TYR A 371 13.56 -21.80 3.87
C TYR A 371 12.07 -22.05 4.17
N PRO A 372 11.50 -23.17 3.70
CA PRO A 372 10.11 -23.51 4.02
C PRO A 372 9.96 -23.77 5.52
N ASP A 373 8.79 -23.48 6.09
CA ASP A 373 8.53 -23.63 7.54
C ASP A 373 8.91 -25.01 8.10
N ARG A 374 8.77 -26.07 7.29
CA ARG A 374 9.17 -27.44 7.65
C ARG A 374 10.65 -27.56 7.99
N TYR A 375 11.52 -26.76 7.38
CA TYR A 375 12.96 -26.78 7.65
C TYR A 375 13.25 -26.37 9.10
N TRP A 376 12.52 -25.36 9.61
CA TRP A 376 12.66 -24.89 11.00
C TRP A 376 12.00 -25.79 12.04
N ARG A 377 11.22 -26.80 11.63
CA ARG A 377 10.77 -27.84 12.57
C ARG A 377 11.93 -28.72 13.04
N TYR A 378 12.93 -28.91 12.17
CA TYR A 378 14.09 -29.76 12.44
C TYR A 378 15.33 -28.95 12.84
N GLN A 379 15.39 -27.67 12.46
CA GLN A 379 16.46 -26.75 12.85
C GLN A 379 15.95 -25.59 13.68
N LYS A 380 16.62 -25.31 14.80
CA LYS A 380 16.28 -24.16 15.65
C LYS A 380 16.66 -22.86 14.95
N LYS A 381 15.67 -21.99 14.68
CA LYS A 381 15.87 -20.62 14.17
C LYS A 381 16.80 -19.87 15.13
N ARG A 382 18.07 -19.67 14.74
CA ARG A 382 19.08 -18.99 15.57
C ARG A 382 18.77 -17.50 15.64
N LYS A 383 18.85 -16.93 16.86
CA LYS A 383 18.66 -15.48 17.07
C LYS A 383 19.82 -14.66 16.51
N ASN A 384 21.04 -15.19 16.59
CA ASN A 384 22.27 -14.56 16.11
C ASN A 384 22.90 -15.45 15.03
N PRO A 385 22.54 -15.24 13.76
CA PRO A 385 23.07 -16.03 12.67
C PRO A 385 24.56 -15.72 12.48
N LYS A 386 25.37 -16.76 12.26
CA LYS A 386 26.82 -16.64 12.04
C LYS A 386 27.21 -16.83 10.58
N GLU A 387 26.37 -17.56 9.84
CA GLU A 387 26.60 -17.91 8.44
C GLU A 387 25.40 -17.53 7.58
N VAL A 388 25.66 -17.27 6.30
CA VAL A 388 24.62 -16.86 5.33
C VAL A 388 23.56 -17.94 5.16
N ARG A 389 23.96 -19.22 5.20
CA ARG A 389 23.06 -20.37 5.08
C ARG A 389 22.08 -20.49 6.24
N GLU A 390 22.34 -19.84 7.37
CA GLU A 390 21.39 -19.77 8.47
C GLU A 390 20.28 -18.75 8.22
N LEU A 391 20.45 -17.85 7.25
CA LEU A 391 19.49 -16.83 6.84
C LEU A 391 18.61 -17.31 5.69
N LEU A 392 19.22 -17.79 4.61
CA LEU A 392 18.56 -18.09 3.34
C LEU A 392 19.12 -19.36 2.69
N SER A 393 18.32 -19.97 1.80
CA SER A 393 18.78 -21.07 0.94
C SER A 393 19.43 -20.50 -0.30
N MET A 394 20.54 -21.09 -0.72
CA MET A 394 21.23 -20.74 -1.96
C MET A 394 21.56 -22.01 -2.69
N ASP A 395 21.06 -22.11 -3.92
CA ASP A 395 21.28 -23.25 -4.79
C ASP A 395 21.67 -22.79 -6.18
N LEU A 396 22.50 -23.59 -6.83
CA LEU A 396 22.85 -23.41 -8.24
C LEU A 396 21.94 -24.29 -9.08
N THR A 397 21.22 -23.71 -10.04
CA THR A 397 20.33 -24.46 -10.93
C THR A 397 20.38 -23.88 -12.34
N SER A 398 20.02 -24.67 -13.34
CA SER A 398 19.84 -24.26 -14.74
C SER A 398 18.41 -24.52 -15.23
N GLY A 399 17.47 -24.82 -14.33
CA GLY A 399 16.07 -25.05 -14.64
C GLY A 399 15.77 -26.46 -15.14
N GLU A 400 14.83 -26.55 -16.10
CA GLU A 400 14.47 -27.83 -16.74
C GLU A 400 15.65 -28.32 -17.60
N ILE A 401 15.91 -29.63 -17.52
CA ILE A 401 16.90 -30.30 -18.35
C ILE A 401 16.50 -30.15 -19.82
N VAL A 402 17.38 -29.53 -20.60
CA VAL A 402 17.24 -29.42 -22.05
C VAL A 402 17.95 -30.60 -22.69
N ASP A 403 17.22 -31.39 -23.47
CA ASP A 403 17.81 -32.44 -24.31
C ASP A 403 18.65 -31.75 -25.42
N PRO A 404 19.97 -31.99 -25.47
CA PRO A 404 20.82 -31.43 -26.52
C PRO A 404 20.37 -31.81 -27.94
N ASP A 405 19.73 -32.98 -28.09
CA ASP A 405 19.25 -33.47 -29.38
C ASP A 405 18.02 -32.68 -29.86
N ALA A 406 17.23 -32.13 -28.93
CA ALA A 406 16.07 -31.31 -29.27
C ALA A 406 16.45 -30.02 -30.00
N LEU A 407 17.69 -29.52 -29.83
CA LEU A 407 18.18 -28.34 -30.54
C LEU A 407 18.65 -28.65 -31.98
N GLY A 408 18.79 -29.93 -32.36
CA GLY A 408 19.25 -30.32 -33.70
C GLY A 408 20.72 -29.97 -33.98
N LEU A 409 21.54 -29.77 -32.94
CA LEU A 409 22.94 -29.35 -33.10
C LEU A 409 23.81 -30.39 -33.81
N LYS A 410 23.44 -31.67 -33.76
CA LYS A 410 24.15 -32.79 -34.40
C LYS A 410 24.20 -32.70 -35.93
N GLU A 411 23.21 -32.04 -36.53
CA GLU A 411 23.07 -31.95 -37.99
C GLU A 411 23.76 -30.70 -38.56
N LEU A 412 24.39 -29.88 -37.72
CA LEU A 412 25.03 -28.64 -38.12
C LEU A 412 26.50 -28.87 -38.52
N GLU A 413 26.86 -28.40 -39.72
CA GLU A 413 28.25 -28.48 -40.22
C GLU A 413 29.01 -27.14 -40.10
N ASP A 414 28.34 -26.04 -39.72
CA ASP A 414 28.96 -24.72 -39.61
C ASP A 414 29.92 -24.66 -38.43
N ARG A 415 31.21 -24.87 -38.74
CA ARG A 415 32.29 -24.90 -37.75
C ARG A 415 32.50 -23.56 -37.04
N SER A 416 32.26 -22.43 -37.72
CA SER A 416 32.45 -21.11 -37.13
C SER A 416 31.41 -20.83 -36.06
N PHE A 417 30.14 -21.12 -36.39
CA PHE A 417 29.04 -21.03 -35.44
C PHE A 417 29.22 -21.99 -34.26
N LEU A 418 29.56 -23.26 -34.51
CA LEU A 418 29.78 -24.25 -33.46
C LEU A 418 30.94 -23.88 -32.53
N ALA A 419 32.04 -23.34 -33.07
CA ALA A 419 33.16 -22.85 -32.25
C ALA A 419 32.74 -21.65 -31.38
N SER A 420 31.96 -20.72 -31.93
CA SER A 420 31.42 -19.59 -31.16
C SER A 420 30.47 -20.05 -30.04
N LEU A 421 29.61 -21.02 -30.33
CA LEU A 421 28.71 -21.61 -29.33
C LEU A 421 29.49 -22.35 -28.24
N ALA A 422 30.47 -23.17 -28.62
CA ALA A 422 31.32 -23.90 -27.67
C ALA A 422 32.05 -22.95 -26.72
N GLY A 423 32.70 -21.89 -27.25
CA GLY A 423 33.37 -20.90 -26.42
C GLY A 423 32.42 -20.15 -25.47
N ALA A 424 31.20 -19.84 -25.92
CA ALA A 424 30.20 -19.21 -25.06
C ALA A 424 29.69 -20.15 -23.96
N LEU A 425 29.51 -21.43 -24.26
CA LEU A 425 29.15 -22.47 -23.28
C LEU A 425 30.27 -22.70 -22.26
N GLU A 426 31.53 -22.75 -22.69
CA GLU A 426 32.69 -22.87 -21.78
C GLU A 426 32.76 -21.71 -20.80
N CYS A 427 32.61 -20.47 -21.27
CA CYS A 427 32.52 -19.28 -20.42
C CYS A 427 31.37 -19.38 -19.40
N THR A 428 30.24 -19.93 -19.83
CA THR A 428 29.04 -20.09 -19.00
C THR A 428 29.26 -21.13 -17.89
N VAL A 429 29.90 -22.27 -18.22
CA VAL A 429 30.30 -23.28 -17.24
C VAL A 429 31.33 -22.71 -16.25
N ALA A 430 32.33 -21.97 -16.73
CA ALA A 430 33.33 -21.35 -15.88
C ALA A 430 32.71 -20.35 -14.89
N SER A 431 31.74 -19.54 -15.36
CA SER A 431 30.95 -18.64 -14.52
C SER A 431 30.15 -19.41 -13.44
N GLY A 432 29.47 -20.48 -13.84
CA GLY A 432 28.74 -21.36 -12.92
C GLY A 432 29.62 -22.00 -11.85
N LEU A 433 30.82 -22.45 -12.21
CA LEU A 433 31.80 -22.98 -11.25
C LEU A 433 32.30 -21.90 -10.28
N GLY A 434 32.48 -20.68 -10.77
CA GLY A 434 32.80 -19.52 -9.94
C GLY A 434 31.70 -19.23 -8.91
N LEU A 435 30.44 -19.28 -9.34
CA LEU A 435 29.28 -19.12 -8.46
C LEU A 435 29.16 -20.27 -7.46
N ALA A 436 29.35 -21.52 -7.89
CA ALA A 436 29.34 -22.69 -7.01
C ALA A 436 30.36 -22.57 -5.88
N ARG A 437 31.59 -22.11 -6.17
CA ARG A 437 32.63 -21.89 -5.15
C ARG A 437 32.25 -20.83 -4.12
N ARG A 438 31.49 -19.80 -4.53
CA ARG A 438 30.99 -18.76 -3.61
C ARG A 438 29.89 -19.29 -2.70
N ILE A 439 29.01 -20.16 -3.20
CA ILE A 439 27.91 -20.75 -2.42
C ILE A 439 28.43 -21.88 -1.52
N TYR A 440 29.38 -22.68 -2.01
CA TYR A 440 29.92 -23.88 -1.37
C TYR A 440 31.44 -23.84 -1.20
N PRO A 441 31.97 -22.97 -0.30
CA PRO A 441 33.41 -22.79 -0.13
C PRO A 441 34.13 -24.04 0.43
N ASP A 442 33.45 -24.82 1.28
CA ASP A 442 34.05 -25.98 1.98
C ASP A 442 33.76 -27.32 1.29
N VAL A 443 33.04 -27.29 0.17
CA VAL A 443 32.66 -28.49 -0.57
C VAL A 443 33.63 -28.63 -1.73
N GLY A 444 34.37 -29.74 -1.78
CA GLY A 444 35.23 -30.05 -2.92
C GLY A 444 34.43 -29.96 -4.23
N LEU A 445 35.03 -29.45 -5.30
CA LEU A 445 34.38 -29.22 -6.60
C LEU A 445 33.52 -30.42 -7.03
N GLU A 446 33.98 -31.64 -6.79
CA GLU A 446 33.28 -32.90 -7.09
C GLU A 446 31.86 -33.00 -6.49
N HIS A 447 31.62 -32.39 -5.32
CA HIS A 447 30.33 -32.37 -4.63
C HIS A 447 29.57 -31.04 -4.82
N ALA A 448 30.27 -29.93 -5.05
CA ALA A 448 29.67 -28.63 -5.34
C ALA A 448 29.06 -28.58 -6.75
N ILE A 449 29.60 -29.39 -7.66
CA ILE A 449 29.12 -29.55 -9.03
C ILE A 449 28.13 -30.73 -9.13
N TRP A 450 27.84 -31.44 -8.03
CA TRP A 450 26.84 -32.53 -8.05
C TRP A 450 25.45 -32.07 -8.56
N PRO A 451 24.96 -30.85 -8.27
CA PRO A 451 23.74 -30.31 -8.90
C PRO A 451 23.88 -30.04 -10.41
N LEU A 452 25.09 -29.76 -10.90
CA LEU A 452 25.42 -29.54 -12.31
C LEU A 452 25.81 -30.85 -13.06
N PHE A 453 26.17 -31.92 -12.33
CA PHE A 453 26.63 -33.21 -12.89
C PHE A 453 25.78 -34.43 -12.49
N ALA A 454 24.71 -34.26 -11.71
CA ALA A 454 23.62 -35.25 -11.64
C ALA A 454 23.08 -35.61 -13.05
N TRP A 455 23.44 -34.80 -14.05
CA TRP A 455 23.24 -34.97 -15.49
C TRP A 455 24.09 -36.07 -16.17
N ALA A 456 25.06 -36.71 -15.49
CA ALA A 456 25.96 -37.69 -16.14
C ALA A 456 25.96 -39.11 -15.53
N ARG A 457 25.21 -39.38 -14.44
CA ARG A 457 25.22 -40.70 -13.78
C ARG A 457 23.82 -41.15 -13.32
N TYR A 458 22.96 -41.45 -14.28
CA TYR A 458 22.04 -42.58 -14.16
C TYR A 458 22.25 -43.49 -15.37
N PRO A 459 23.19 -44.45 -15.32
CA PRO A 459 22.98 -45.66 -16.09
C PRO A 459 21.77 -46.32 -15.44
N ALA A 460 20.62 -46.24 -16.12
CA ALA A 460 19.45 -46.99 -15.74
C ALA A 460 19.86 -48.47 -15.67
N GLN A 461 20.01 -48.98 -14.46
CA GLN A 461 19.91 -50.40 -14.19
C GLN A 461 18.47 -50.79 -14.52
N TRP A 462 18.25 -51.20 -15.76
CA TRP A 462 17.18 -52.13 -16.12
C TRP A 462 17.86 -53.37 -16.68
N SER A 463 18.14 -54.29 -15.76
CA SER A 463 18.13 -55.71 -16.06
C SER A 463 16.68 -56.12 -16.37
N GLY A 464 16.44 -56.58 -17.60
CA GLY A 464 15.14 -57.06 -18.06
C GLY A 464 15.01 -56.94 -19.57
#